data_AF-A0AAD3CLB5-F1
#
_entry.id   AF-A0AAD3CLB5-F1
#
_cell.length_a   1.000
_cell.length_b   1.000
_cell.length_c   1.000
_cell.angle_alpha   90.00
_cell.angle_beta   90.00
_cell.angle_gamma   90.00
#
_symmetry.space_group_name_H-M   'P 1'
#
loop_
_entity.id
_entity.type
_entity.pdbx_description
1 polymer ?
#
loop_
_entity_poly.entity_id
_entity_poly.type
_entity_poly.pdbx_seq_one_letter_code
_entity_poly.pdbx_strand_id
1 'polypeptide(L)'
;MDLCAICKKDAPKNCGRCKRRYYCSVACQKKDWKTHSKECFAPDAKCTRCLQTIPFPPGKCLIEHPEHLLEDRGSSFGAGLSTQSYGCLACMRTFTRTASLGTGCNPRQSDFNITSGPKYCYEGHHTVKPLKTDDQQRFYDDMVTLACSGQELQSKINALDGNEKIRFLVIKADGSYFDEDSKPRLNVRMPNLEELKCIDVDVGQLVLTEETTPKLKKLWMQNPSQSDEPDFVIKCPELREIGLFYWGPGDDEWVHNMLQYATKLEEFDSYKFRCGHLVFASNNLKSIRLHRAELLQRLDIWAPRLEDLNVQAAYDLEEIHFMESHSLAAELPAGFHHDAELHVNSTNVSLGRQAKAAISAHPRFHGTLEQDDDDFFGSPMEQMFMNMRNMM
;
A
#
# COMPACT_ATOMS: atom_id res chain seq x y z
N MET A 1 17.27 -26.53 -44.81
CA MET A 1 18.51 -26.81 -44.05
C MET A 1 18.85 -25.57 -43.26
N ASP A 2 19.18 -25.71 -41.97
CA ASP A 2 19.58 -24.58 -41.15
C ASP A 2 21.06 -24.23 -41.37
N LEU A 3 21.38 -22.93 -41.32
CA LEU A 3 22.73 -22.41 -41.54
C LEU A 3 23.47 -22.21 -40.23
N CYS A 4 24.78 -22.46 -40.25
CA CYS A 4 25.67 -22.26 -39.12
C CYS A 4 25.67 -20.79 -38.69
N ALA A 5 25.40 -20.54 -37.40
CA ALA A 5 25.32 -19.18 -36.86
C ALA A 5 26.58 -18.33 -37.14
N ILE A 6 27.75 -18.98 -37.21
CA ILE A 6 29.06 -18.34 -37.39
C ILE A 6 29.49 -18.25 -38.86
N CYS A 7 29.59 -19.38 -39.57
CA CYS A 7 30.19 -19.41 -40.93
C CYS A 7 29.18 -19.55 -42.07
N LYS A 8 27.88 -19.60 -41.76
CA LYS A 8 26.77 -19.67 -42.73
C LYS A 8 26.77 -20.90 -43.66
N LYS A 9 27.57 -21.94 -43.37
CA LYS A 9 27.51 -23.27 -44.04
C LYS A 9 26.40 -24.14 -43.44
N ASP A 10 26.03 -25.22 -44.12
CA ASP A 10 25.07 -26.22 -43.61
C ASP A 10 25.44 -26.70 -42.20
N ALA A 11 24.44 -26.72 -41.32
CA ALA A 11 24.62 -26.97 -39.91
C ALA A 11 23.75 -28.12 -39.40
N PRO A 12 24.24 -29.37 -39.45
CA PRO A 12 23.47 -30.54 -39.01
C PRO A 12 23.33 -30.64 -37.48
N LYS A 13 24.07 -29.84 -36.71
CA LYS A 13 24.06 -29.88 -35.25
C LYS A 13 23.35 -28.65 -34.71
N ASN A 14 22.52 -28.81 -33.69
CA ASN A 14 21.94 -27.72 -32.93
C ASN A 14 22.53 -27.64 -31.51
N CYS A 15 22.32 -26.50 -30.86
CA CYS A 15 22.68 -26.32 -29.45
C CYS A 15 21.87 -27.29 -28.59
N GLY A 16 22.53 -28.14 -27.81
CA GLY A 16 21.84 -29.14 -26.98
C GLY A 16 20.91 -28.55 -25.91
N ARG A 17 21.14 -27.29 -25.49
CA ARG A 17 20.30 -26.60 -24.49
C ARG A 17 19.09 -25.92 -25.11
N CYS A 18 19.31 -24.95 -26.01
CA CYS A 18 18.19 -24.20 -26.58
C CYS A 18 17.54 -24.86 -27.80
N LYS A 19 18.25 -25.78 -28.48
CA LYS A 19 17.83 -26.44 -29.74
C LYS A 19 17.50 -25.50 -30.90
N ARG A 20 17.74 -24.18 -30.75
CA ARG A 20 17.36 -23.13 -31.71
C ARG A 20 18.53 -22.53 -32.49
N ARG A 21 19.77 -22.71 -32.01
CA ARG A 21 20.99 -22.30 -32.74
C ARG A 21 21.64 -23.51 -33.40
N TYR A 22 22.05 -23.35 -34.66
CA TYR A 22 22.66 -24.40 -35.47
C TYR A 22 24.13 -24.12 -35.75
N TYR A 23 24.96 -25.17 -35.76
CA TYR A 23 26.39 -25.12 -35.98
C TYR A 23 26.86 -26.24 -36.92
N CYS A 24 27.80 -25.92 -37.81
CA CYS A 24 28.46 -26.93 -38.64
C CYS A 24 29.50 -27.75 -37.85
N SER A 25 30.03 -27.20 -36.75
CA SER A 25 31.06 -27.85 -35.92
C SER A 25 31.07 -27.33 -34.48
N VAL A 26 31.69 -28.10 -33.58
CA VAL A 26 31.91 -27.70 -32.17
C VAL A 26 32.79 -26.46 -32.07
N ALA A 27 33.72 -26.25 -33.01
CA ALA A 27 34.55 -25.05 -33.06
C ALA A 27 33.70 -23.79 -33.31
N CYS A 28 32.72 -23.86 -34.22
CA CYS A 28 31.78 -22.76 -34.43
C CYS A 28 30.89 -22.52 -33.20
N GLN A 29 30.40 -23.59 -32.55
CA GLN A 29 29.64 -23.45 -31.31
C GLN A 29 30.44 -22.78 -30.19
N LYS A 30 31.69 -23.19 -29.95
CA LYS A 30 32.57 -22.58 -28.94
C LYS A 30 32.85 -21.10 -29.23
N LYS A 31 32.98 -20.73 -30.51
CA LYS A 31 33.16 -19.33 -30.93
C LYS A 31 31.91 -18.49 -30.63
N ASP A 32 30.72 -19.02 -30.90
CA ASP A 32 29.44 -18.37 -30.59
C ASP A 32 29.09 -18.38 -29.10
N TRP A 33 29.61 -19.34 -28.32
CA TRP A 33 29.20 -19.56 -26.93
C TRP A 33 29.41 -18.33 -26.03
N LYS A 34 30.44 -17.53 -26.29
CA LYS A 34 30.72 -16.30 -25.51
C LYS A 34 29.56 -15.30 -25.55
N THR A 35 28.84 -15.23 -26.68
CA THR A 35 27.66 -14.39 -26.87
C THR A 35 26.39 -15.18 -26.62
N HIS A 36 26.26 -16.38 -27.20
CA HIS A 36 25.06 -17.21 -27.12
C HIS A 36 24.71 -17.66 -25.71
N SER A 37 25.68 -17.94 -24.83
CA SER A 37 25.43 -18.46 -23.49
C SER A 37 24.55 -17.56 -22.62
N LYS A 38 24.60 -16.24 -22.85
CA LYS A 38 23.77 -15.23 -22.16
C LYS A 38 22.29 -15.30 -22.57
N GLU A 39 22.02 -15.88 -23.73
CA GLU A 39 20.71 -15.95 -24.38
C GLU A 39 20.25 -17.41 -24.60
N CYS A 40 21.00 -18.37 -24.07
CA CYS A 40 20.79 -19.80 -24.29
C CYS A 40 19.85 -20.37 -23.22
N PHE A 41 18.55 -20.32 -23.51
CA PHE A 41 17.48 -20.89 -22.67
C PHE A 41 16.87 -22.13 -23.31
N ALA A 42 16.35 -23.06 -22.52
CA ALA A 42 15.57 -24.19 -23.03
C ALA A 42 14.28 -23.68 -23.74
N PRO A 43 13.72 -24.40 -24.72
CA PRO A 43 12.56 -23.94 -25.49
C PRO A 43 11.37 -23.46 -24.66
N ASP A 44 11.14 -24.08 -23.51
CA ASP A 44 10.01 -23.82 -22.61
C ASP A 44 10.46 -23.23 -21.26
N ALA A 45 11.68 -22.68 -21.22
CA ALA A 45 12.19 -22.05 -20.01
C ALA A 45 11.32 -20.84 -19.64
N LYS A 46 10.78 -20.86 -18.42
CA LYS A 46 10.10 -19.70 -17.84
C LYS A 46 11.11 -18.80 -17.17
N CYS A 47 10.96 -17.49 -17.39
CA CYS A 47 11.72 -16.50 -16.66
C CYS A 47 11.25 -16.50 -15.20
N THR A 48 12.16 -16.69 -14.25
CA THR A 48 11.86 -16.61 -12.80
C THR A 48 11.47 -15.20 -12.36
N ARG A 49 11.74 -14.17 -13.17
CA ARG A 49 11.37 -12.79 -12.89
C ARG A 49 10.02 -12.42 -13.47
N CYS A 50 9.80 -12.64 -14.78
CA CYS A 50 8.54 -12.25 -15.41
C CYS A 50 7.48 -13.37 -15.49
N LEU A 51 7.85 -14.59 -15.10
CA LEU A 51 7.03 -15.81 -15.17
C LEU A 51 6.58 -16.24 -16.59
N GLN A 52 6.91 -15.45 -17.62
CA GLN A 52 6.65 -15.77 -19.02
C GLN A 52 7.68 -16.75 -19.60
N THR A 53 7.25 -17.53 -20.59
CA THR A 53 8.15 -18.33 -21.43
C THR A 53 9.10 -17.42 -22.19
N ILE A 54 10.41 -17.70 -22.13
CA ILE A 54 11.42 -16.83 -22.73
C ILE A 54 11.37 -16.96 -24.27
N PRO A 55 11.12 -15.86 -25.01
CA PRO A 55 11.05 -15.90 -26.47
C PRO A 55 12.43 -16.15 -27.09
N PHE A 56 12.46 -16.46 -28.39
CA PHE A 56 13.72 -16.54 -29.15
C PHE A 56 13.66 -15.68 -30.41
N PRO A 57 14.58 -14.72 -30.58
CA PRO A 57 15.65 -14.35 -29.63
C PRO A 57 15.08 -13.79 -28.31
N PRO A 58 15.77 -13.96 -27.17
CA PRO A 58 15.31 -13.42 -25.90
C PRO A 58 15.36 -11.89 -25.98
N GLY A 59 14.19 -11.26 -25.95
CA GLY A 59 14.06 -9.82 -25.79
C GLY A 59 14.47 -9.35 -24.39
N LYS A 60 14.08 -8.11 -24.06
CA LYS A 60 14.20 -7.60 -22.69
C LYS A 60 13.09 -8.18 -21.82
N CYS A 61 13.46 -8.59 -20.61
CA CYS A 61 12.53 -8.85 -19.53
C CYS A 61 12.11 -7.50 -18.95
N LEU A 62 10.84 -7.15 -19.14
CA LEU A 62 10.22 -5.92 -18.66
C LEU A 62 9.26 -6.28 -17.53
N ILE A 63 9.46 -5.69 -16.37
CA ILE A 63 8.58 -5.86 -15.21
C ILE A 63 7.98 -4.51 -14.90
N GLU A 64 6.65 -4.44 -14.90
CA GLU A 64 5.93 -3.23 -14.48
C GLU A 64 6.12 -2.99 -12.97
N HIS A 65 5.87 -1.77 -12.52
CA HIS A 65 5.93 -1.48 -11.08
C HIS A 65 4.81 -2.22 -10.35
N PRO A 66 5.12 -3.13 -9.39
CA PRO A 66 4.11 -3.91 -8.71
C PRO A 66 3.18 -3.01 -7.90
N GLU A 67 1.87 -3.11 -8.15
CA GLU A 67 0.87 -2.20 -7.57
C GLU A 67 0.82 -2.24 -6.04
N HIS A 68 1.01 -3.40 -5.42
CA HIS A 68 1.10 -3.53 -3.97
C HIS A 68 2.35 -2.82 -3.37
N LEU A 69 3.37 -2.53 -4.17
CA LEU A 69 4.60 -1.85 -3.76
C LEU A 69 4.66 -0.39 -4.24
N LEU A 70 3.55 0.15 -4.75
CA LEU A 70 3.43 1.56 -5.07
C LEU A 70 2.99 2.34 -3.83
N GLU A 71 3.66 3.46 -3.60
CA GLU A 71 3.29 4.50 -2.65
C GLU A 71 2.85 5.74 -3.43
N ASP A 72 1.67 6.28 -3.10
CA ASP A 72 1.24 7.56 -3.65
C ASP A 72 2.15 8.68 -3.13
N ARG A 73 2.64 9.52 -4.04
CA ARG A 73 3.46 10.71 -3.76
C ARG A 73 2.73 12.00 -4.15
N GLY A 74 1.43 11.90 -4.35
CA GLY A 74 0.54 13.01 -4.64
C GLY A 74 0.08 13.05 -6.09
N SER A 75 -1.04 13.73 -6.28
CA SER A 75 -1.63 14.01 -7.58
C SER A 75 -1.79 15.52 -7.79
N SER A 76 -1.76 15.95 -9.05
CA SER A 76 -2.04 17.32 -9.44
C SER A 76 -2.87 17.36 -10.72
N PHE A 77 -3.75 18.36 -10.80
CA PHE A 77 -4.62 18.59 -11.95
C PHE A 77 -4.30 19.98 -12.51
N GLY A 78 -4.00 20.06 -13.80
CA GLY A 78 -3.64 21.33 -14.43
C GLY A 78 -3.50 21.22 -15.94
N ALA A 79 -3.82 22.30 -16.65
CA ALA A 79 -3.71 22.38 -18.12
C ALA A 79 -4.41 21.24 -18.88
N GLY A 80 -5.51 20.70 -18.34
CA GLY A 80 -6.21 19.57 -18.94
C GLY A 80 -5.50 18.22 -18.77
N LEU A 81 -4.55 18.10 -17.84
CA LEU A 81 -3.85 16.86 -17.51
C LEU A 81 -4.10 16.50 -16.04
N SER A 82 -4.22 15.20 -15.79
CA SER A 82 -4.07 14.59 -14.46
C SER A 82 -2.66 14.02 -14.37
N THR A 83 -1.92 14.41 -13.33
CA THR A 83 -0.57 13.95 -13.04
C THR A 83 -0.56 13.22 -11.70
N GLN A 84 0.01 12.02 -11.67
CA GLN A 84 0.14 11.21 -10.46
C GLN A 84 1.59 10.81 -10.27
N SER A 85 2.14 11.03 -9.07
CA SER A 85 3.51 10.65 -8.73
C SER A 85 3.51 9.46 -7.79
N TYR A 86 4.41 8.51 -8.02
CA TYR A 86 4.50 7.29 -7.24
C TYR A 86 5.93 6.97 -6.86
N GLY A 87 6.12 6.48 -5.64
CA GLY A 87 7.34 5.78 -5.23
C GLY A 87 7.15 4.27 -5.39
N CYS A 88 8.11 3.58 -6.01
CA CYS A 88 8.09 2.12 -6.10
C CYS A 88 9.06 1.51 -5.09
N LEU A 89 8.53 0.80 -4.09
CA LEU A 89 9.32 0.15 -3.05
C LEU A 89 10.16 -1.04 -3.57
N ALA A 90 9.83 -1.57 -4.75
CA ALA A 90 10.62 -2.65 -5.34
C ALA A 90 11.95 -2.18 -5.96
N CYS A 91 11.95 -1.02 -6.62
CA CYS A 91 13.14 -0.47 -7.29
C CYS A 91 13.68 0.80 -6.61
N MET A 92 13.01 1.28 -5.56
CA MET A 92 13.35 2.49 -4.80
C MET A 92 13.46 3.74 -5.67
N ARG A 93 12.60 3.85 -6.69
CA ARG A 93 12.57 4.99 -7.62
C ARG A 93 11.19 5.61 -7.68
N THR A 94 11.18 6.91 -7.96
CA THR A 94 9.96 7.67 -8.21
C THR A 94 9.68 7.75 -9.71
N PHE A 95 8.42 7.65 -10.10
CA PHE A 95 7.96 7.92 -11.46
C PHE A 95 6.67 8.72 -11.44
N THR A 96 6.37 9.37 -12.56
CA THR A 96 5.15 10.17 -12.74
C THR A 96 4.39 9.62 -13.93
N ARG A 97 3.07 9.44 -13.75
CA ARG A 97 2.13 9.11 -14.81
C ARG A 97 1.26 10.32 -15.11
N THR A 98 0.93 10.51 -16.38
CA THR A 98 -0.01 11.54 -16.80
C THR A 98 -1.07 10.97 -17.72
N ALA A 99 -2.29 11.47 -17.59
CA ALA A 99 -3.38 11.20 -18.52
C ALA A 99 -4.05 12.52 -18.92
N SER A 100 -4.49 12.61 -20.17
CA SER A 100 -5.28 13.75 -20.64
C SER A 100 -6.68 13.70 -20.03
N LEU A 101 -7.11 14.80 -19.44
CA LEU A 101 -8.49 14.99 -19.02
C LEU A 101 -9.32 15.26 -20.28
N GLY A 102 -10.06 14.26 -20.73
CA GLY A 102 -11.14 14.51 -21.70
C GLY A 102 -12.14 15.51 -21.13
N THR A 103 -12.98 16.10 -21.98
CA THR A 103 -14.05 17.01 -21.54
C THR A 103 -15.05 16.28 -20.64
N GLY A 104 -14.79 16.25 -19.34
CA GLY A 104 -15.74 15.82 -18.30
C GLY A 104 -15.56 14.40 -17.73
N CYS A 105 -14.55 13.62 -18.13
CA CYS A 105 -14.33 12.28 -17.57
C CYS A 105 -12.99 12.17 -16.85
N ASN A 106 -12.99 11.54 -15.67
CA ASN A 106 -11.75 11.11 -15.03
C ASN A 106 -11.08 10.03 -15.90
N PRO A 107 -9.78 10.13 -16.16
CA PRO A 107 -9.06 9.20 -17.03
C PRO A 107 -9.05 7.81 -16.40
N ARG A 108 -9.24 6.78 -17.21
CA ARG A 108 -9.08 5.38 -16.77
C ARG A 108 -7.63 5.13 -16.44
N GLN A 109 -7.37 4.10 -15.65
CA GLN A 109 -6.00 3.78 -15.30
C GLN A 109 -5.17 3.37 -16.52
N SER A 110 -5.82 2.75 -17.51
CA SER A 110 -5.22 2.43 -18.80
C SER A 110 -4.76 3.65 -19.61
N ASP A 111 -5.32 4.83 -19.33
CA ASP A 111 -5.03 6.05 -20.09
C ASP A 111 -3.74 6.74 -19.63
N PHE A 112 -3.25 6.36 -18.44
CA PHE A 112 -2.04 6.92 -17.85
C PHE A 112 -0.77 6.38 -18.51
N ASN A 113 0.06 7.31 -18.98
CA ASN A 113 1.39 7.00 -19.48
C ASN A 113 2.45 7.52 -18.53
N ILE A 114 3.51 6.74 -18.28
CA ILE A 114 4.67 7.20 -17.51
C ILE A 114 5.40 8.26 -18.33
N THR A 115 5.43 9.49 -17.84
CA THR A 115 6.07 10.65 -18.49
C THR A 115 7.36 11.10 -17.83
N SER A 116 7.60 10.69 -16.57
CA SER A 116 8.87 10.92 -15.88
C SER A 116 9.26 9.70 -15.05
N GLY A 117 10.57 9.48 -14.88
CA GLY A 117 11.12 8.35 -14.14
C GLY A 117 11.16 7.03 -14.96
N PRO A 118 11.47 5.90 -14.32
CA PRO A 118 11.59 4.61 -14.98
C PRO A 118 10.22 4.07 -15.40
N LYS A 119 10.07 3.69 -16.68
CA LYS A 119 8.85 3.05 -17.21
C LYS A 119 8.57 1.67 -16.60
N TYR A 120 9.64 0.95 -16.25
CA TYR A 120 9.58 -0.41 -15.72
C TYR A 120 10.28 -0.46 -14.37
N CYS A 121 9.78 -1.31 -13.47
CA CYS A 121 10.46 -1.65 -12.23
C CYS A 121 11.82 -2.29 -12.50
N TYR A 122 11.84 -3.19 -13.49
CA TYR A 122 13.03 -3.85 -14.00
C TYR A 122 13.02 -3.89 -15.52
N GLU A 123 14.16 -3.53 -16.11
CA GLU A 123 14.43 -3.68 -17.54
C GLU A 123 15.81 -4.35 -17.69
N GLY A 124 15.83 -5.59 -18.14
CA GLY A 124 17.08 -6.35 -18.26
C GLY A 124 16.93 -7.67 -19.00
N HIS A 125 17.87 -8.59 -18.77
CA HIS A 125 17.80 -9.92 -19.37
C HIS A 125 16.85 -10.84 -18.59
N HIS A 126 16.20 -11.76 -19.30
CA HIS A 126 15.49 -12.87 -18.67
C HIS A 126 16.46 -13.76 -17.87
N THR A 127 15.97 -14.39 -16.82
CA THR A 127 16.76 -15.31 -15.98
C THR A 127 15.93 -16.53 -15.58
N VAL A 128 16.57 -17.70 -15.61
CA VAL A 128 16.01 -18.96 -15.09
C VAL A 128 16.61 -19.32 -13.72
N LYS A 129 17.57 -18.52 -13.23
CA LYS A 129 18.17 -18.72 -11.92
C LYS A 129 17.17 -18.26 -10.85
N PRO A 130 17.05 -18.96 -9.73
CA PRO A 130 16.29 -18.47 -8.59
C PRO A 130 16.70 -17.04 -8.27
N LEU A 131 15.69 -16.17 -8.11
CA LEU A 131 15.91 -14.82 -7.62
C LEU A 131 16.21 -14.85 -6.13
N LYS A 132 16.88 -13.81 -5.63
CA LYS A 132 17.04 -13.66 -4.20
C LYS A 132 15.66 -13.44 -3.55
N THR A 133 15.54 -13.85 -2.29
CA THR A 133 14.28 -13.72 -1.54
C THR A 133 13.85 -12.26 -1.39
N ASP A 134 14.80 -11.34 -1.29
CA ASP A 134 14.62 -9.88 -1.18
C ASP A 134 14.40 -9.17 -2.53
N ASP A 135 14.48 -9.88 -3.66
CA ASP A 135 14.30 -9.26 -4.98
C ASP A 135 12.82 -9.01 -5.28
N GLN A 136 12.39 -7.77 -5.06
CA GLN A 136 11.01 -7.33 -5.24
C GLN A 136 10.64 -7.00 -6.70
N GLN A 137 11.61 -6.96 -7.62
CA GLN A 137 11.40 -6.49 -8.99
C GLN A 137 10.94 -7.63 -9.91
N ARG A 138 9.88 -8.35 -9.53
CA ARG A 138 9.39 -9.56 -10.23
C ARG A 138 7.86 -9.60 -10.28
N PHE A 139 7.34 -10.47 -11.15
CA PHE A 139 5.94 -10.87 -11.07
C PHE A 139 5.75 -11.88 -9.94
N TYR A 140 4.64 -11.72 -9.26
CA TYR A 140 4.18 -12.50 -8.12
C TYR A 140 2.95 -13.28 -8.57
N ASP A 141 3.01 -14.61 -8.55
CA ASP A 141 1.84 -15.45 -8.82
C ASP A 141 0.87 -15.49 -7.62
N ASP A 142 1.30 -14.98 -6.47
CA ASP A 142 0.55 -14.76 -5.24
C ASP A 142 0.01 -13.32 -5.11
N MET A 143 0.10 -12.49 -6.16
CA MET A 143 -0.43 -11.13 -6.19
C MET A 143 -1.58 -11.01 -7.20
N VAL A 144 -2.69 -10.41 -6.77
CA VAL A 144 -3.82 -10.06 -7.63
C VAL A 144 -4.11 -8.57 -7.55
N THR A 145 -4.29 -7.94 -8.71
CA THR A 145 -4.78 -6.56 -8.80
C THR A 145 -6.08 -6.55 -9.59
N LEU A 146 -7.14 -6.05 -8.98
CA LEU A 146 -8.45 -5.85 -9.60
C LEU A 146 -8.60 -4.35 -9.89
N ALA A 147 -8.51 -4.00 -11.16
CA ALA A 147 -8.73 -2.63 -11.67
C ALA A 147 -9.89 -2.67 -12.68
N CYS A 148 -11.11 -2.65 -12.16
CA CYS A 148 -12.35 -2.66 -12.94
C CYS A 148 -13.50 -2.13 -12.06
N SER A 149 -14.57 -1.64 -12.67
CA SER A 149 -15.77 -1.15 -11.97
C SER A 149 -16.98 -2.08 -12.18
N GLY A 150 -18.11 -1.76 -11.55
CA GLY A 150 -19.38 -2.40 -11.86
C GLY A 150 -19.50 -3.86 -11.40
N GLN A 151 -20.40 -4.57 -12.09
CA GLN A 151 -20.65 -6.00 -11.88
C GLN A 151 -19.44 -6.89 -12.20
N GLU A 152 -18.51 -6.42 -13.04
CA GLU A 152 -17.28 -7.14 -13.35
C GLU A 152 -16.40 -7.27 -12.11
N LEU A 153 -16.31 -6.20 -11.31
CA LEU A 153 -15.53 -6.20 -10.07
C LEU A 153 -16.04 -7.24 -9.08
N GLN A 154 -17.35 -7.29 -8.83
CA GLN A 154 -17.93 -8.29 -7.93
C GLN A 154 -17.67 -9.72 -8.43
N SER A 155 -17.80 -9.95 -9.74
CA SER A 155 -17.57 -11.28 -10.33
C SER A 155 -16.12 -11.73 -10.14
N LYS A 156 -15.16 -10.81 -10.29
CA LYS A 156 -13.74 -11.07 -10.04
C LYS A 156 -13.44 -11.31 -8.56
N ILE A 157 -14.08 -10.57 -7.65
CA ILE A 157 -13.98 -10.80 -6.19
C ILE A 157 -14.47 -12.21 -5.83
N ASN A 158 -15.64 -12.60 -6.34
CA ASN A 158 -16.21 -13.93 -6.08
C ASN A 158 -15.30 -15.06 -6.58
N ALA A 159 -14.58 -14.84 -7.69
CA ALA A 159 -13.63 -15.82 -8.23
C ALA A 159 -12.37 -15.99 -7.36
N LEU A 160 -12.13 -15.15 -6.36
CA LEU A 160 -11.03 -15.29 -5.40
C LEU A 160 -11.38 -16.21 -4.23
N ASP A 161 -12.65 -16.60 -4.05
CA ASP A 161 -13.08 -17.39 -2.90
C ASP A 161 -12.37 -18.75 -2.83
N GLY A 162 -11.78 -19.02 -1.65
CA GLY A 162 -10.96 -20.20 -1.38
C GLY A 162 -9.58 -20.19 -2.03
N ASN A 163 -9.14 -19.12 -2.68
CA ASN A 163 -7.85 -19.10 -3.35
C ASN A 163 -6.68 -19.01 -2.36
N GLU A 164 -6.02 -20.14 -2.12
CA GLU A 164 -4.88 -20.24 -1.21
C GLU A 164 -3.59 -19.63 -1.76
N LYS A 165 -3.51 -19.29 -3.05
CA LYS A 165 -2.28 -18.72 -3.60
C LYS A 165 -2.14 -17.23 -3.31
N ILE A 166 -3.25 -16.52 -3.11
CA ILE A 166 -3.24 -15.06 -2.99
C ILE A 166 -2.68 -14.68 -1.63
N ARG A 167 -1.60 -13.89 -1.65
CA ARG A 167 -0.99 -13.25 -0.48
C ARG A 167 -1.17 -11.74 -0.51
N PHE A 168 -1.25 -11.13 -1.68
CA PHE A 168 -1.42 -9.68 -1.86
C PHE A 168 -2.62 -9.41 -2.77
N LEU A 169 -3.59 -8.64 -2.27
CA LEU A 169 -4.75 -8.20 -3.05
C LEU A 169 -4.82 -6.67 -3.09
N VAL A 170 -4.85 -6.12 -4.30
CA VAL A 170 -5.12 -4.70 -4.53
C VAL A 170 -6.43 -4.59 -5.30
N ILE A 171 -7.42 -3.91 -4.73
CA ILE A 171 -8.69 -3.56 -5.37
C ILE A 171 -8.69 -2.05 -5.58
N LYS A 172 -8.84 -1.60 -6.82
CA LYS A 172 -8.85 -0.18 -7.15
C LYS A 172 -9.84 0.17 -8.24
N ALA A 173 -10.39 1.37 -8.22
CA ALA A 173 -11.25 1.84 -9.29
C ALA A 173 -10.46 2.02 -10.60
N ASP A 174 -11.13 1.75 -11.72
CA ASP A 174 -10.63 2.06 -13.06
C ASP A 174 -11.25 3.37 -13.57
N GLY A 175 -10.80 4.49 -13.02
CA GLY A 175 -11.23 5.82 -13.46
C GLY A 175 -11.75 6.71 -12.34
N SER A 176 -12.98 7.23 -12.48
CA SER A 176 -13.56 8.19 -11.52
C SER A 176 -13.66 7.62 -10.12
N TYR A 177 -13.47 8.52 -9.15
CA TYR A 177 -13.86 8.29 -7.76
C TYR A 177 -15.34 7.90 -7.76
N PHE A 178 -15.63 6.65 -7.41
CA PHE A 178 -16.96 6.07 -7.21
C PHE A 178 -17.75 5.78 -8.49
N ASP A 179 -18.10 4.51 -8.64
CA ASP A 179 -19.21 4.05 -9.48
C ASP A 179 -20.39 3.85 -8.53
N GLU A 180 -21.26 4.86 -8.41
CA GLU A 180 -22.39 4.86 -7.45
C GLU A 180 -23.31 3.64 -7.62
N ASP A 181 -23.33 3.05 -8.82
CA ASP A 181 -24.18 1.92 -9.17
C ASP A 181 -23.60 0.56 -8.71
N SER A 182 -22.35 0.50 -8.26
CA SER A 182 -21.74 -0.75 -7.83
C SER A 182 -20.97 -0.64 -6.51
N LYS A 183 -21.53 -1.28 -5.49
CA LYS A 183 -20.90 -1.44 -4.18
C LYS A 183 -20.43 -2.87 -3.99
N PRO A 184 -19.20 -3.23 -4.40
CA PRO A 184 -18.69 -4.58 -4.21
C PRO A 184 -18.73 -5.00 -2.73
N ARG A 185 -18.99 -6.29 -2.54
CA ARG A 185 -18.97 -6.99 -1.27
C ARG A 185 -17.77 -7.91 -1.24
N LEU A 186 -16.82 -7.62 -0.36
CA LEU A 186 -15.67 -8.49 -0.09
C LEU A 186 -15.99 -9.38 1.12
N ASN A 187 -16.67 -10.49 0.84
CA ASN A 187 -16.99 -11.54 1.81
C ASN A 187 -16.63 -12.91 1.20
N VAL A 188 -15.33 -13.13 1.00
CA VAL A 188 -14.78 -14.34 0.40
C VAL A 188 -13.59 -14.81 1.22
N ARG A 189 -13.32 -16.13 1.22
CA ARG A 189 -12.23 -16.73 1.99
C ARG A 189 -10.92 -16.65 1.21
N MET A 190 -9.89 -16.04 1.81
CA MET A 190 -8.54 -15.99 1.26
C MET A 190 -7.54 -16.33 2.38
N PRO A 191 -7.30 -17.64 2.63
CA PRO A 191 -6.64 -18.10 3.86
C PRO A 191 -5.16 -17.71 3.98
N ASN A 192 -4.54 -17.32 2.87
CA ASN A 192 -3.15 -16.87 2.82
C ASN A 192 -2.99 -15.37 2.55
N LEU A 193 -4.09 -14.60 2.52
CA LEU A 193 -4.01 -13.16 2.32
C LEU A 193 -3.26 -12.50 3.48
N GLU A 194 -2.17 -11.82 3.16
CA GLU A 194 -1.32 -11.09 4.11
C GLU A 194 -1.55 -9.58 4.03
N GLU A 195 -1.92 -9.07 2.86
CA GLU A 195 -2.10 -7.64 2.60
C GLU A 195 -3.29 -7.37 1.67
N LEU A 196 -4.15 -6.46 2.10
CA LEU A 196 -5.28 -5.94 1.34
C LEU A 196 -5.17 -4.43 1.17
N LYS A 197 -5.25 -3.95 -0.07
CA LYS A 197 -5.44 -2.53 -0.39
C LYS A 197 -6.75 -2.30 -1.13
N CYS A 198 -7.56 -1.37 -0.66
CA CYS A 198 -8.76 -0.86 -1.32
C CYS A 198 -8.53 0.63 -1.64
N ILE A 199 -8.40 0.99 -2.91
CA ILE A 199 -8.01 2.34 -3.34
C ILE A 199 -9.07 2.92 -4.27
N ASP A 200 -9.76 3.96 -3.80
CA ASP A 200 -10.80 4.68 -4.55
C ASP A 200 -11.98 3.77 -4.94
N VAL A 201 -12.33 2.78 -4.11
CA VAL A 201 -13.43 1.84 -4.33
C VAL A 201 -14.53 2.02 -3.29
N ASP A 202 -15.77 2.16 -3.75
CA ASP A 202 -16.98 2.17 -2.91
C ASP A 202 -17.30 0.75 -2.42
N VAL A 203 -16.57 0.23 -1.43
CA VAL A 203 -16.85 -1.09 -0.87
C VAL A 203 -18.10 -1.02 0.01
N GLY A 204 -19.18 -1.69 -0.38
CA GLY A 204 -20.43 -1.71 0.39
C GLY A 204 -20.42 -2.68 1.56
N GLN A 205 -19.64 -3.76 1.47
CA GLN A 205 -19.45 -4.72 2.55
C GLN A 205 -18.02 -5.24 2.58
N LEU A 206 -17.42 -5.31 3.76
CA LEU A 206 -16.06 -5.80 3.97
C LEU A 206 -16.02 -6.74 5.17
N VAL A 207 -15.91 -8.05 4.93
CA VAL A 207 -15.87 -9.08 5.98
C VAL A 207 -14.49 -9.73 6.00
N LEU A 208 -13.66 -9.30 6.94
CA LEU A 208 -12.31 -9.80 7.18
C LEU A 208 -12.25 -10.38 8.59
N THR A 209 -12.17 -11.69 8.73
CA THR A 209 -12.17 -12.35 10.03
C THR A 209 -11.04 -13.36 10.12
N GLU A 210 -10.79 -13.91 11.30
CA GLU A 210 -9.88 -15.05 11.46
C GLU A 210 -10.30 -16.27 10.62
N GLU A 211 -11.60 -16.44 10.33
CA GLU A 211 -12.08 -17.53 9.48
C GLU A 211 -11.81 -17.27 7.99
N THR A 212 -12.05 -16.04 7.52
CA THR A 212 -11.93 -15.72 6.08
C THR A 212 -10.51 -15.35 5.68
N THR A 213 -9.79 -14.62 6.54
CA THR A 213 -8.45 -14.05 6.28
C THR A 213 -7.54 -14.13 7.52
N PRO A 214 -7.21 -15.33 8.03
CA PRO A 214 -6.44 -15.55 9.27
C PRO A 214 -5.03 -14.96 9.27
N LYS A 215 -4.44 -14.71 8.10
CA LYS A 215 -3.05 -14.25 7.96
C LYS A 215 -2.93 -12.77 7.61
N LEU A 216 -4.04 -12.02 7.61
CA LEU A 216 -4.04 -10.63 7.22
C LEU A 216 -3.24 -9.80 8.23
N LYS A 217 -2.19 -9.15 7.74
CA LYS A 217 -1.27 -8.31 8.52
C LYS A 217 -1.39 -6.83 8.18
N LYS A 218 -1.75 -6.51 6.93
CA LYS A 218 -1.80 -5.14 6.43
C LYS A 218 -3.15 -4.84 5.79
N LEU A 219 -3.76 -3.74 6.21
CA LEU A 219 -4.99 -3.22 5.63
C LEU A 219 -4.80 -1.76 5.24
N TRP A 220 -5.02 -1.45 3.97
CA TRP A 220 -4.94 -0.09 3.45
C TRP A 220 -6.25 0.28 2.76
N MET A 221 -6.88 1.36 3.19
CA MET A 221 -8.14 1.85 2.61
C MET A 221 -8.00 3.33 2.29
N GLN A 222 -8.21 3.70 1.04
CA GLN A 222 -8.15 5.08 0.55
C GLN A 222 -9.46 5.44 -0.15
N ASN A 223 -10.04 6.57 0.23
CA ASN A 223 -11.37 6.99 -0.21
C ASN A 223 -12.39 5.84 -0.15
N PRO A 224 -12.47 5.06 0.96
CA PRO A 224 -13.58 4.12 1.06
C PRO A 224 -14.88 4.91 1.17
N SER A 225 -15.96 4.32 0.64
CA SER A 225 -17.27 4.96 0.48
C SER A 225 -17.71 5.79 1.69
N GLN A 226 -18.30 6.96 1.41
CA GLN A 226 -19.04 7.74 2.41
C GLN A 226 -20.53 7.38 2.43
N SER A 227 -20.93 6.25 1.84
CA SER A 227 -22.34 5.87 1.91
C SER A 227 -22.78 5.71 3.35
N ASP A 228 -24.06 6.01 3.60
CA ASP A 228 -24.56 6.32 4.94
C ASP A 228 -24.20 5.28 6.00
N GLU A 229 -24.05 3.98 5.67
CA GLU A 229 -23.64 2.94 6.62
C GLU A 229 -22.89 1.78 5.93
N PRO A 230 -21.53 1.75 5.91
CA PRO A 230 -20.78 0.63 5.37
C PRO A 230 -20.85 -0.60 6.29
N ASP A 231 -21.12 -1.79 5.72
CA ASP A 231 -21.19 -3.05 6.48
C ASP A 231 -19.78 -3.67 6.61
N PHE A 232 -18.97 -3.10 7.50
CA PHE A 232 -17.58 -3.52 7.74
C PHE A 232 -17.47 -4.35 9.01
N VAL A 233 -17.00 -5.59 8.85
CA VAL A 233 -16.70 -6.53 9.94
C VAL A 233 -15.25 -6.96 9.82
N ILE A 234 -14.38 -6.28 10.58
CA ILE A 234 -12.93 -6.54 10.56
C ILE A 234 -12.51 -7.07 11.94
N LYS A 235 -12.25 -8.37 12.03
CA LYS A 235 -11.91 -9.11 13.25
C LYS A 235 -10.64 -9.92 13.01
N CYS A 236 -9.52 -9.22 12.80
CA CYS A 236 -8.23 -9.82 12.43
C CYS A 236 -7.15 -9.52 13.49
N PRO A 237 -6.87 -10.47 14.41
CA PRO A 237 -5.89 -10.25 15.48
C PRO A 237 -4.43 -10.18 15.01
N GLU A 238 -4.14 -10.66 13.80
CA GLU A 238 -2.80 -10.59 13.21
C GLU A 238 -2.50 -9.26 12.49
N LEU A 239 -3.45 -8.32 12.47
CA LEU A 239 -3.22 -6.99 11.89
C LEU A 239 -2.08 -6.27 12.62
N ARG A 240 -1.14 -5.75 11.83
CA ARG A 240 0.07 -5.04 12.25
C ARG A 240 0.13 -3.64 11.70
N GLU A 241 -0.36 -3.42 10.48
CA GLU A 241 -0.32 -2.12 9.82
C GLU A 241 -1.71 -1.79 9.29
N ILE A 242 -2.22 -0.63 9.69
CA ILE A 242 -3.51 -0.11 9.24
C ILE A 242 -3.32 1.28 8.66
N GLY A 243 -3.83 1.49 7.44
CA GLY A 243 -3.81 2.76 6.75
C GLY A 243 -5.21 3.19 6.33
N LEU A 244 -5.71 4.34 6.83
CA LEU A 244 -7.04 4.87 6.51
C LEU A 244 -6.95 6.30 5.96
N PHE A 245 -7.26 6.50 4.69
CA PHE A 245 -7.05 7.78 3.99
C PHE A 245 -8.37 8.29 3.43
N TYR A 246 -8.64 9.58 3.68
CA TYR A 246 -9.80 10.32 3.19
C TYR A 246 -11.16 9.72 3.62
N TRP A 247 -11.29 9.42 4.92
CA TRP A 247 -12.54 8.95 5.49
C TRP A 247 -13.49 10.11 5.80
N GLY A 248 -14.75 9.96 5.37
CA GLY A 248 -15.82 10.92 5.65
C GLY A 248 -16.30 10.82 7.10
N PRO A 249 -17.04 11.82 7.60
CA PRO A 249 -17.69 11.70 8.89
C PRO A 249 -18.76 10.61 8.82
N GLY A 250 -18.86 9.75 9.83
CA GLY A 250 -19.83 8.65 9.84
C GLY A 250 -19.80 7.88 11.14
N ASP A 251 -20.41 6.69 11.13
CA ASP A 251 -20.30 5.74 12.23
C ASP A 251 -18.89 5.15 12.28
N ASP A 252 -18.14 5.50 13.33
CA ASP A 252 -16.80 5.01 13.60
C ASP A 252 -16.80 3.68 14.38
N GLU A 253 -17.96 3.08 14.69
CA GLU A 253 -18.05 1.86 15.50
C GLU A 253 -17.22 0.71 14.90
N TRP A 254 -17.24 0.53 13.59
CA TRP A 254 -16.44 -0.52 12.94
C TRP A 254 -14.93 -0.30 13.10
N VAL A 255 -14.46 0.96 13.15
CA VAL A 255 -13.04 1.30 13.37
C VAL A 255 -12.64 0.92 14.80
N HIS A 256 -13.48 1.28 15.78
CA HIS A 256 -13.27 0.90 17.17
C HIS A 256 -13.22 -0.62 17.34
N ASN A 257 -14.18 -1.32 16.74
CA ASN A 257 -14.21 -2.78 16.73
C ASN A 257 -12.93 -3.36 16.10
N MET A 258 -12.53 -2.87 14.91
CA MET A 258 -11.31 -3.30 14.25
C MET A 258 -10.07 -3.10 15.14
N LEU A 259 -9.90 -1.92 15.73
CA LEU A 259 -8.76 -1.60 16.59
C LEU A 259 -8.75 -2.45 17.86
N GLN A 260 -9.91 -2.78 18.43
CA GLN A 260 -10.02 -3.69 19.57
C GLN A 260 -9.53 -5.11 19.24
N TYR A 261 -9.79 -5.59 18.02
CA TYR A 261 -9.31 -6.90 17.57
C TYR A 261 -7.83 -6.89 17.18
N ALA A 262 -7.28 -5.77 16.70
CA ALA A 262 -5.90 -5.65 16.23
C ALA A 262 -4.86 -5.62 17.38
N THR A 263 -4.83 -6.65 18.23
CA THR A 263 -3.95 -6.72 19.41
C THR A 263 -2.45 -6.75 19.07
N LYS A 264 -2.09 -7.05 17.83
CA LYS A 264 -0.71 -7.04 17.30
C LYS A 264 -0.37 -5.80 16.47
N LEU A 265 -1.19 -4.76 16.52
CA LEU A 265 -0.97 -3.53 15.77
C LEU A 265 0.41 -2.93 16.09
N GLU A 266 1.20 -2.68 15.06
CA GLU A 266 2.53 -2.06 15.11
C GLU A 266 2.49 -0.60 14.63
N GLU A 267 1.67 -0.32 13.61
CA GLU A 267 1.56 1.01 12.98
C GLU A 267 0.10 1.33 12.59
N PHE A 268 -0.31 2.57 12.85
CA PHE A 268 -1.55 3.16 12.33
C PHE A 268 -1.22 4.46 11.60
N ASP A 269 -1.68 4.60 10.37
CA ASP A 269 -1.49 5.80 9.54
C ASP A 269 -2.83 6.28 8.98
N SER A 270 -3.07 7.58 9.06
CA SER A 270 -4.27 8.18 8.51
C SER A 270 -4.02 9.58 7.95
N TYR A 271 -4.78 9.91 6.92
CA TYR A 271 -4.79 11.25 6.33
C TYR A 271 -6.22 11.69 6.05
N LYS A 272 -6.62 12.88 6.51
CA LYS A 272 -8.01 13.38 6.36
C LYS A 272 -9.02 12.34 6.84
N PHE A 273 -8.77 11.83 8.05
CA PHE A 273 -9.59 10.80 8.68
C PHE A 273 -10.53 11.47 9.68
N ARG A 274 -11.83 11.47 9.37
CA ARG A 274 -12.84 12.14 10.19
C ARG A 274 -13.44 11.18 11.20
N CYS A 275 -13.03 11.29 12.45
CA CYS A 275 -13.55 10.44 13.54
C CYS A 275 -13.65 11.27 14.82
N GLY A 276 -14.58 10.96 15.73
CA GLY A 276 -14.72 11.72 16.98
C GLY A 276 -13.75 11.28 18.08
N HIS A 277 -13.48 9.99 18.13
CA HIS A 277 -12.73 9.33 19.20
C HIS A 277 -11.95 8.15 18.60
N LEU A 278 -10.73 7.93 19.07
CA LEU A 278 -9.96 6.73 18.77
C LEU A 278 -9.40 6.10 20.05
N VAL A 279 -9.42 4.77 20.07
CA VAL A 279 -8.86 3.95 21.15
C VAL A 279 -7.86 2.97 20.56
N PHE A 280 -6.60 3.11 20.95
CA PHE A 280 -5.53 2.20 20.56
C PHE A 280 -5.14 1.33 21.76
N ALA A 281 -5.07 0.01 21.54
CA ALA A 281 -4.60 -0.93 22.55
C ALA A 281 -3.74 -2.03 21.92
N SER A 282 -2.43 -1.88 21.97
CA SER A 282 -1.50 -2.95 21.61
C SER A 282 -0.15 -2.80 22.30
N ASN A 283 0.39 -3.93 22.76
CA ASN A 283 1.76 -3.99 23.29
C ASN A 283 2.83 -3.85 22.20
N ASN A 284 2.46 -3.91 20.92
CA ASN A 284 3.39 -3.83 19.78
C ASN A 284 3.34 -2.49 19.05
N LEU A 285 2.39 -1.60 19.39
CA LEU A 285 2.17 -0.35 18.67
C LEU A 285 3.35 0.59 18.90
N LYS A 286 4.02 0.95 17.80
CA LYS A 286 5.19 1.83 17.77
C LYS A 286 4.89 3.19 17.18
N SER A 287 3.98 3.27 16.20
CA SER A 287 3.70 4.50 15.47
C SER A 287 2.21 4.74 15.30
N ILE A 288 1.77 5.94 15.67
CA ILE A 288 0.44 6.47 15.37
C ILE A 288 0.62 7.75 14.56
N ARG A 289 0.10 7.79 13.34
CA ARG A 289 0.13 8.97 12.45
C ARG A 289 -1.28 9.38 12.08
N LEU A 290 -1.66 10.57 12.52
CA LEU A 290 -3.00 11.14 12.41
C LEU A 290 -2.87 12.50 11.73
N HIS A 291 -2.61 12.50 10.42
CA HIS A 291 -2.42 13.74 9.67
C HIS A 291 -3.76 14.29 9.21
N ARG A 292 -4.13 15.50 9.64
CA ARG A 292 -5.46 16.07 9.37
C ARG A 292 -6.58 15.15 9.85
N ALA A 293 -6.47 14.61 11.06
CA ALA A 293 -7.57 13.91 11.71
C ALA A 293 -8.64 14.94 12.13
N GLU A 294 -9.48 15.33 11.18
CA GLU A 294 -10.56 16.29 11.37
C GLU A 294 -11.61 15.70 12.34
N LEU A 295 -12.20 16.52 13.21
CA LEU A 295 -13.21 16.11 14.20
C LEU A 295 -12.72 15.20 15.34
N LEU A 296 -11.44 14.78 15.33
CA LEU A 296 -10.88 13.94 16.39
C LEU A 296 -10.74 14.75 17.67
N GLN A 297 -11.64 14.52 18.63
CA GLN A 297 -11.66 15.23 19.91
C GLN A 297 -10.86 14.52 20.99
N ARG A 298 -10.82 13.18 20.95
CA ARG A 298 -10.22 12.37 22.00
C ARG A 298 -9.42 11.20 21.45
N LEU A 299 -8.27 10.96 22.06
CA LEU A 299 -7.38 9.84 21.75
C LEU A 299 -6.98 9.09 23.03
N ASP A 300 -7.39 7.83 23.16
CA ASP A 300 -6.99 6.96 24.26
C ASP A 300 -5.94 5.94 23.78
N ILE A 301 -4.82 5.82 24.50
CA ILE A 301 -3.67 5.03 24.05
C ILE A 301 -3.16 4.09 25.16
N TRP A 302 -3.24 2.79 24.91
CA TRP A 302 -2.44 1.75 25.58
C TRP A 302 -1.40 1.23 24.59
N ALA A 303 -0.20 1.80 24.65
CA ALA A 303 0.89 1.46 23.76
C ALA A 303 2.23 1.63 24.49
N PRO A 304 2.64 0.67 25.34
CA PRO A 304 3.86 0.77 26.13
C PRO A 304 5.13 0.81 25.27
N ARG A 305 5.03 0.47 23.97
CA ARG A 305 6.10 0.55 22.96
C ARG A 305 5.96 1.73 21.98
N LEU A 306 5.09 2.70 22.26
CA LEU A 306 4.88 3.83 21.35
C LEU A 306 6.16 4.67 21.25
N GLU A 307 6.70 4.83 20.05
CA GLU A 307 7.91 5.59 19.77
C GLU A 307 7.59 6.89 18.99
N ASP A 308 6.54 6.89 18.16
CA ASP A 308 6.13 8.01 17.31
C ASP A 308 4.62 8.29 17.44
N LEU A 309 4.28 9.51 17.87
CA LEU A 309 2.92 10.05 17.88
C LEU A 309 2.89 11.32 17.01
N ASN A 310 2.41 11.18 15.78
CA ASN A 310 2.21 12.29 14.88
C ASN A 310 0.72 12.68 14.84
N VAL A 311 0.40 13.88 15.31
CA VAL A 311 -0.95 14.47 15.34
C VAL A 311 -0.99 15.76 14.51
N GLN A 312 -0.16 15.83 13.47
CA GLN A 312 -0.02 16.98 12.58
C GLN A 312 -1.38 17.41 12.02
N ALA A 313 -1.70 18.70 12.16
CA ALA A 313 -2.96 19.27 11.65
C ALA A 313 -4.25 18.61 12.19
N ALA A 314 -4.21 17.96 13.35
CA ALA A 314 -5.39 17.48 14.08
C ALA A 314 -6.03 18.63 14.90
N TYR A 315 -6.69 19.56 14.22
CA TYR A 315 -7.18 20.83 14.81
C TYR A 315 -8.22 20.69 15.92
N ASP A 316 -8.84 19.53 16.07
CA ASP A 316 -9.92 19.27 17.02
C ASP A 316 -9.48 18.50 18.27
N LEU A 317 -8.20 18.12 18.36
CA LEU A 317 -7.72 17.17 19.37
C LEU A 317 -7.60 17.83 20.74
N GLU A 318 -8.64 17.66 21.55
CA GLU A 318 -8.76 18.25 22.89
C GLU A 318 -8.10 17.41 23.98
N GLU A 319 -8.26 16.08 23.89
CA GLU A 319 -7.88 15.13 24.93
C GLU A 319 -6.98 14.01 24.40
N ILE A 320 -5.88 13.76 25.10
CA ILE A 320 -5.05 12.57 24.92
C ILE A 320 -4.93 11.88 26.27
N HIS A 321 -5.22 10.59 26.34
CA HIS A 321 -5.08 9.78 27.54
C HIS A 321 -4.10 8.63 27.30
N PHE A 322 -2.95 8.68 27.94
CA PHE A 322 -2.06 7.54 28.04
C PHE A 322 -2.56 6.63 29.17
N MET A 323 -3.07 5.45 28.82
CA MET A 323 -3.68 4.53 29.76
C MET A 323 -2.63 3.90 30.68
N GLU A 324 -2.86 3.92 31.99
CA GLU A 324 -1.96 3.32 32.99
C GLU A 324 -2.16 1.80 33.14
N SER A 325 -3.30 1.27 32.72
CA SER A 325 -3.60 -0.17 32.78
C SER A 325 -4.50 -0.61 31.62
N HIS A 326 -4.31 -1.85 31.18
CA HIS A 326 -5.14 -2.51 30.18
C HIS A 326 -5.04 -4.04 30.35
N SER A 327 -6.01 -4.80 29.84
CA SER A 327 -6.01 -6.27 29.92
C SER A 327 -4.77 -6.90 29.28
N LEU A 328 -4.27 -6.29 28.19
CA LEU A 328 -3.05 -6.72 27.49
C LEU A 328 -1.76 -6.55 28.33
N ALA A 329 -1.79 -5.81 29.44
CA ALA A 329 -0.62 -5.67 30.32
C ALA A 329 -0.10 -7.02 30.84
N ALA A 330 -0.99 -8.01 31.00
CA ALA A 330 -0.64 -9.35 31.45
C ALA A 330 0.27 -10.13 30.47
N GLU A 331 0.34 -9.70 29.21
CA GLU A 331 1.20 -10.33 28.18
C GLU A 331 2.62 -9.74 28.17
N LEU A 332 2.85 -8.63 28.87
CA LEU A 332 4.18 -8.04 28.98
C LEU A 332 5.06 -8.86 29.93
N PRO A 333 6.37 -8.97 29.65
CA PRO A 333 7.31 -9.56 30.60
C PRO A 333 7.26 -8.87 31.96
N ALA A 334 7.52 -9.61 33.05
CA ALA A 334 7.61 -9.02 34.37
C ALA A 334 8.70 -7.94 34.43
N GLY A 335 8.36 -6.75 34.95
CA GLY A 335 9.27 -5.61 34.98
C GLY A 335 9.54 -5.00 33.60
N PHE A 336 8.65 -5.20 32.63
CA PHE A 336 8.77 -4.57 31.32
C PHE A 336 8.90 -3.05 31.44
N HIS A 337 9.96 -2.53 30.83
CA HIS A 337 10.22 -1.12 30.65
C HIS A 337 10.65 -0.91 29.19
N HIS A 338 10.23 0.20 28.58
CA HIS A 338 10.61 0.55 27.23
C HIS A 338 11.37 1.87 27.24
N ASP A 339 12.65 1.82 26.90
CA ASP A 339 13.58 2.95 27.06
C ASP A 339 13.54 3.95 25.90
N ALA A 340 12.88 3.63 24.78
CA ALA A 340 12.85 4.53 23.64
C ALA A 340 12.04 5.79 23.98
N GLU A 341 12.57 6.94 23.56
CA GLU A 341 11.90 8.22 23.68
C GLU A 341 10.59 8.20 22.87
N LEU A 342 9.55 8.85 23.40
CA LEU A 342 8.33 9.14 22.66
C LEU A 342 8.54 10.44 21.88
N HIS A 343 8.62 10.34 20.55
CA HIS A 343 8.62 11.49 19.67
C HIS A 343 7.18 11.92 19.39
N VAL A 344 6.89 13.21 19.54
CA VAL A 344 5.57 13.79 19.24
C VAL A 344 5.71 14.85 18.16
N ASN A 345 5.04 14.65 17.03
CA ASN A 345 4.92 15.68 15.99
C ASN A 345 3.55 16.34 16.08
N SER A 346 3.56 17.59 16.54
CA SER A 346 2.40 18.47 16.70
C SER A 346 2.44 19.64 15.70
N THR A 347 3.04 19.48 14.53
CA THR A 347 3.12 20.58 13.55
C THR A 347 1.72 21.01 13.11
N ASN A 348 1.44 22.32 13.08
CA ASN A 348 0.16 22.91 12.67
C ASN A 348 -1.06 22.33 13.41
N VAL A 349 -0.94 21.96 14.68
CA VAL A 349 -2.05 21.42 15.48
C VAL A 349 -2.58 22.49 16.42
N SER A 350 -3.85 22.41 16.81
CA SER A 350 -4.41 23.20 17.91
C SER A 350 -4.74 22.27 19.08
N LEU A 351 -3.73 21.74 19.75
CA LEU A 351 -3.95 20.79 20.85
C LEU A 351 -4.69 21.46 22.01
N GLY A 352 -5.73 20.79 22.51
CA GLY A 352 -6.41 21.17 23.73
C GLY A 352 -5.48 21.16 24.94
N ARG A 353 -5.87 21.91 25.98
CA ARG A 353 -5.08 22.03 27.21
C ARG A 353 -4.81 20.65 27.85
N GLN A 354 -5.79 19.75 27.80
CA GLN A 354 -5.66 18.40 28.36
C GLN A 354 -4.67 17.56 27.55
N ALA A 355 -4.77 17.56 26.22
CA ALA A 355 -3.81 16.90 25.35
C ALA A 355 -2.36 17.41 25.56
N LYS A 356 -2.15 18.74 25.61
CA LYS A 356 -0.83 19.35 25.89
C LYS A 356 -0.26 18.89 27.24
N ALA A 357 -1.11 18.88 28.28
CA ALA A 357 -0.71 18.43 29.63
C ALA A 357 -0.37 16.94 29.66
N ALA A 358 -1.16 16.09 29.00
CA ALA A 358 -0.91 14.65 28.94
C ALA A 358 0.40 14.31 28.23
N ILE A 359 0.69 14.94 27.10
CA ILE A 359 1.97 14.77 26.39
C ILE A 359 3.14 15.22 27.27
N SER A 360 3.06 16.42 27.86
CA SER A 360 4.12 16.97 28.69
C SER A 360 4.38 16.16 29.96
N ALA A 361 3.36 15.48 30.48
CA ALA A 361 3.47 14.61 31.66
C ALA A 361 3.96 13.19 31.32
N HIS A 362 4.03 12.81 30.05
CA HIS A 362 4.42 11.46 29.66
C HIS A 362 5.91 11.21 29.98
N PRO A 363 6.27 10.16 30.73
CA PRO A 363 7.62 9.98 31.26
C PRO A 363 8.71 9.80 30.21
N ARG A 364 8.33 9.38 28.99
CA ARG A 364 9.25 9.19 27.85
C ARG A 364 9.28 10.36 26.85
N PHE A 365 8.53 11.43 27.10
CA PHE A 365 8.56 12.62 26.25
C PHE A 365 9.54 13.65 26.85
N HIS A 366 10.56 14.04 26.06
CA HIS A 366 11.57 15.03 26.49
C HIS A 366 11.61 16.27 25.59
N GLY A 367 10.73 16.34 24.58
CA GLY A 367 10.61 17.49 23.70
C GLY A 367 9.93 18.69 24.36
N THR A 368 10.01 19.83 23.69
CA THR A 368 9.12 20.96 23.96
C THR A 368 8.01 20.93 22.93
N LEU A 369 6.76 20.96 23.38
CA LEU A 369 5.68 21.35 22.49
C LEU A 369 5.96 22.80 22.11
N GLU A 370 6.10 23.07 20.81
CA GLU A 370 6.20 24.45 20.33
C GLU A 370 5.02 25.21 20.94
N GLN A 371 5.32 26.25 21.71
CA GLN A 371 4.27 27.15 22.14
C GLN A 371 3.78 27.74 20.83
N ASP A 372 2.53 27.43 20.47
CA ASP A 372 1.80 28.21 19.49
C ASP A 372 1.86 29.63 20.05
N ASP A 373 2.83 30.43 19.59
CA ASP A 373 2.76 31.85 19.76
C ASP A 373 1.41 32.20 19.16
N ASP A 374 0.46 32.67 19.99
CA ASP A 374 -0.91 33.02 19.59
C ASP A 374 -0.94 34.03 18.41
N ASP A 375 0.24 34.53 18.01
CA ASP A 375 0.53 35.36 16.85
C ASP A 375 0.81 34.60 15.54
N PHE A 376 0.80 33.26 15.51
CA PHE A 376 0.87 32.51 14.25
C PHE A 376 -0.50 32.56 13.56
N PHE A 377 -0.73 33.66 12.85
CA PHE A 377 -1.78 33.76 11.84
C PHE A 377 -1.52 32.61 10.85
N GLY A 378 -2.24 31.49 11.02
CA GLY A 378 -2.23 30.37 10.09
C GLY A 378 -2.40 30.86 8.64
N SER A 379 -2.08 30.02 7.66
CA SER A 379 -2.25 30.42 6.27
C SER A 379 -3.65 31.01 6.06
N PRO A 380 -3.85 32.03 5.20
CA PRO A 380 -5.14 32.70 5.07
C PRO A 380 -6.32 31.74 4.84
N MET A 381 -6.07 30.56 4.26
CA MET A 381 -7.05 29.49 4.14
C MET A 381 -7.42 28.85 5.49
N GLU A 382 -6.46 28.55 6.36
CA GLU A 382 -6.70 27.97 7.69
C GLU A 382 -7.48 28.93 8.59
N GLN A 383 -7.19 30.24 8.55
CA GLN A 383 -7.98 31.24 9.25
C GLN A 383 -9.43 31.29 8.74
N MET A 384 -9.64 31.09 7.45
CA MET A 384 -10.99 31.05 6.87
C MET A 384 -11.78 29.85 7.42
N PHE A 385 -11.16 28.67 7.57
CA PHE A 385 -11.79 27.49 8.16
C PHE A 385 -12.07 27.65 9.66
N MET A 386 -11.13 28.21 10.43
CA MET A 386 -11.35 28.48 11.86
C MET A 386 -12.48 29.49 12.10
N ASN A 387 -12.55 30.57 11.30
CA ASN A 387 -13.61 31.55 11.42
C ASN A 387 -15.00 31.00 11.06
N MET A 388 -15.09 30.02 10.15
CA MET A 388 -16.35 29.36 9.83
C MET A 388 -16.89 28.50 10.99
N ARG A 389 -16.02 27.92 11.83
CA ARG A 389 -16.44 27.17 13.02
C ARG A 389 -17.03 28.05 14.10
N ASN A 390 -16.45 29.22 14.33
CA ASN A 390 -16.97 30.18 15.32
C ASN A 390 -18.32 30.80 14.90
N MET A 391 -18.80 30.50 13.69
CA MET A 391 -20.09 30.97 13.17
C MET A 391 -21.21 29.91 13.22
N MET A 392 -20.92 28.66 13.62
CA MET A 392 -21.90 27.59 13.84
C MET A 392 -22.03 27.30 15.33
#